data_AF-A0A3B0UYG6-F1
#
_entry.id   AF-A0A3B0UYG6-F1
#
_cell.length_a   1.000
_cell.length_b   1.000
_cell.length_c   1.000
_cell.angle_alpha   90.00
_cell.angle_beta   90.00
_cell.angle_gamma   90.00
#
_symmetry.space_group_name_H-M   'P 1'
#
loop_
_entity.id
_entity.type
_entity.pdbx_description
1 polymer ?
#
loop_
_entity_poly.entity_id
_entity_poly.type
_entity_poly.pdbx_seq_one_letter_code
_entity_poly.pdbx_strand_id
1 'polypeptide(L)'
;MKKTVPVDEAVGMVLPHDITEIRRDEFKGRAFKKGHIIQPEDVEHLKRLGKEHIYVLTLSSSEIHENEAAALLAAAIGGLGVEQSKEAVEGKISLLAAHDGLLKIDSHALYKLNMAGEVMCATLHNNRVVKKGQQVA
;
A
#
# COMPACT_ATOMS: atom_id res chain seq x y z
N MET A 1 -14.27 -2.64 6.87
CA MET A 1 -15.52 -2.95 6.11
C MET A 1 -15.88 -1.77 5.18
N LYS A 2 -16.14 -1.97 3.87
CA LYS A 2 -16.49 -0.86 2.96
C LYS A 2 -17.89 -0.33 3.30
N LYS A 3 -17.97 0.86 3.88
CA LYS A 3 -19.24 1.55 4.15
C LYS A 3 -19.34 2.75 3.23
N THR A 4 -20.53 3.00 2.70
CA THR A 4 -20.83 4.25 2.00
C THR A 4 -21.36 5.23 3.02
N VAL A 5 -20.78 6.42 3.08
CA VAL A 5 -21.22 7.52 3.97
C VAL A 5 -21.51 8.77 3.15
N PRO A 6 -22.41 9.66 3.60
CA PRO A 6 -22.56 10.99 3.01
C PRO A 6 -21.20 11.72 2.99
N VAL A 7 -20.92 12.48 1.93
CA VAL A 7 -19.65 13.25 1.85
C VAL A 7 -19.46 14.16 3.05
N ASP A 8 -20.52 14.79 3.53
CA ASP A 8 -20.51 15.69 4.69
C ASP A 8 -20.06 15.00 5.98
N GLU A 9 -20.23 13.68 6.07
CA GLU A 9 -19.83 12.86 7.22
C GLU A 9 -18.49 12.15 7.00
N ALA A 10 -17.87 12.30 5.81
CA ALA A 10 -16.67 11.58 5.44
C ALA A 10 -15.36 12.24 5.90
N VAL A 11 -15.42 13.43 6.49
CA VAL A 11 -14.24 14.17 6.98
C VAL A 11 -13.48 13.33 8.02
N GLY A 12 -12.17 13.23 7.84
CA GLY A 12 -11.27 12.41 8.65
C GLY A 12 -11.20 10.94 8.24
N MET A 13 -12.00 10.50 7.26
CA MET A 13 -11.96 9.13 6.75
C MET A 13 -11.04 8.99 5.53
N VAL A 14 -10.61 7.75 5.25
CA VAL A 14 -9.65 7.45 4.19
C VAL A 14 -10.35 7.00 2.91
N LEU A 15 -9.94 7.57 1.78
CA LEU A 15 -10.39 7.15 0.46
C LEU A 15 -9.83 5.76 0.07
N PRO A 16 -10.69 4.78 -0.25
CA PRO A 16 -10.25 3.43 -0.60
C PRO A 16 -9.77 3.29 -2.05
N HIS A 17 -9.97 4.30 -2.90
CA HIS A 17 -9.54 4.32 -4.30
C HIS A 17 -9.32 5.76 -4.81
N ASP A 18 -8.59 5.89 -5.92
CA ASP A 18 -8.43 7.15 -6.64
C ASP A 18 -9.78 7.67 -7.14
N ILE A 19 -10.00 8.99 -7.04
CA ILE A 19 -11.16 9.67 -7.64
C ILE A 19 -10.64 10.49 -8.82
N THR A 20 -11.15 10.17 -10.00
CA THR A 20 -10.81 10.87 -11.24
C THR A 20 -11.82 11.98 -11.48
N GLU A 21 -11.31 13.17 -11.81
CA GLU A 21 -12.10 14.30 -12.28
C GLU A 21 -11.99 14.40 -13.80
N ILE A 22 -13.15 14.59 -14.43
CA ILE A 22 -13.26 14.78 -15.87
C ILE A 22 -14.10 16.03 -16.09
N ARG A 23 -13.44 17.15 -16.38
CA ARG A 23 -14.06 18.37 -16.88
C ARG A 23 -13.89 18.40 -18.39
N ARG A 24 -15.01 18.34 -19.10
CA ARG A 24 -15.05 18.29 -20.56
C ARG A 24 -14.26 19.47 -21.14
N ASP A 25 -13.33 19.18 -22.04
CA ASP A 25 -12.46 20.14 -22.74
C ASP A 25 -11.50 20.96 -21.85
N GLU A 26 -11.47 20.74 -20.53
CA GLU A 26 -10.57 21.43 -19.59
C GLU A 26 -9.54 20.50 -18.93
N PHE A 27 -9.98 19.38 -18.36
CA PHE A 27 -9.14 18.57 -17.48
C PHE A 27 -9.61 17.12 -17.40
N LYS A 28 -8.66 16.18 -17.51
CA LYS A 28 -8.88 14.76 -17.22
C LYS A 28 -7.70 14.22 -16.41
N GLY A 29 -7.94 13.93 -15.15
CA GLY A 29 -6.88 13.49 -14.25
C GLY A 29 -7.39 13.08 -12.89
N ARG A 30 -6.47 12.63 -12.05
CA ARG A 30 -6.75 12.26 -10.66
C ARG A 30 -7.00 13.52 -9.83
N ALA A 31 -8.20 13.65 -9.27
CA ALA A 31 -8.51 14.69 -8.28
C ALA A 31 -8.06 14.26 -6.87
N PHE A 32 -8.34 13.02 -6.49
CA PHE A 32 -7.94 12.47 -5.19
C PHE A 32 -7.22 11.14 -5.34
N LYS A 33 -6.19 10.92 -4.53
CA LYS A 33 -5.42 9.67 -4.48
C LYS A 33 -6.00 8.72 -3.42
N LYS A 34 -5.98 7.41 -3.69
CA LYS A 34 -6.19 6.35 -2.71
C LYS A 34 -5.31 6.60 -1.49
N GLY A 35 -5.87 6.45 -0.30
CA GLY A 35 -5.18 6.72 0.97
C GLY A 35 -5.28 8.18 1.43
N HIS A 36 -5.88 9.08 0.64
CA HIS A 36 -6.13 10.47 1.07
C HIS A 36 -7.11 10.51 2.25
N ILE A 37 -6.77 11.29 3.27
CA ILE A 37 -7.64 11.59 4.41
C ILE A 37 -8.45 12.83 4.08
N ILE A 38 -9.76 12.68 4.05
CA ILE A 38 -10.69 13.74 3.62
C ILE A 38 -10.67 14.88 4.62
N GLN A 39 -10.40 16.08 4.11
CA GLN A 39 -10.42 17.33 4.87
C GLN A 39 -11.74 18.07 4.65
N PRO A 40 -12.13 19.01 5.54
CA PRO A 40 -13.34 19.81 5.37
C PRO A 40 -13.44 20.51 3.99
N GLU A 41 -12.32 20.99 3.46
CA GLU A 41 -12.23 21.65 2.15
C GLU A 41 -12.50 20.72 0.96
N ASP A 42 -12.33 19.41 1.13
CA ASP A 42 -12.53 18.43 0.06
C ASP A 42 -14.02 18.18 -0.22
N VAL A 43 -14.89 18.43 0.77
CA VAL A 43 -16.33 18.14 0.72
C VAL A 43 -16.99 18.79 -0.48
N GLU A 44 -16.75 20.08 -0.69
CA GLU A 44 -17.33 20.84 -1.81
C GLU A 44 -16.80 20.35 -3.16
N HIS A 45 -15.54 19.93 -3.23
CA HIS A 45 -14.96 19.38 -4.46
C HIS A 45 -15.56 18.01 -4.78
N LEU A 46 -15.65 17.13 -3.79
CA LEU A 46 -16.29 15.82 -3.94
C LEU A 46 -17.75 15.94 -4.39
N LYS A 47 -18.52 16.89 -3.83
CA LYS A 47 -19.89 17.20 -4.28
C LYS A 47 -19.94 17.71 -5.72
N ARG A 48 -19.04 18.62 -6.11
CA ARG A 48 -18.93 19.08 -7.51
C ARG A 48 -18.62 17.94 -8.49
N LEU A 49 -17.93 16.89 -8.03
CA LEU A 49 -17.69 15.67 -8.81
C LEU A 49 -18.90 14.73 -8.86
N GLY A 50 -20.07 15.16 -8.36
CA GLY A 50 -21.31 14.39 -8.34
C GLY A 50 -21.32 13.28 -7.29
N LYS A 51 -20.48 13.38 -6.26
CA LYS A 51 -20.50 12.46 -5.12
C LYS A 51 -21.36 13.04 -4.02
N GLU A 52 -22.52 12.45 -3.79
CA GLU A 52 -23.32 12.68 -2.57
C GLU A 52 -22.90 11.72 -1.45
N HIS A 53 -22.44 10.53 -1.86
CA HIS A 53 -21.96 9.49 -0.97
C HIS A 53 -20.62 8.95 -1.48
N ILE A 54 -19.75 8.56 -0.56
CA ILE A 54 -18.44 8.00 -0.89
C ILE A 54 -18.22 6.70 -0.12
N TYR A 55 -17.44 5.82 -0.72
CA TYR A 55 -16.87 4.70 0.02
C TYR A 55 -15.74 5.19 0.89
N VAL A 56 -15.82 4.89 2.18
CA VAL A 56 -14.77 5.18 3.15
C VAL A 56 -14.20 3.87 3.67
N LEU A 57 -12.89 3.88 3.91
CA LEU A 57 -12.24 2.83 4.66
C LEU A 57 -12.21 3.24 6.12
N THR A 58 -13.04 2.61 6.95
CA THR A 58 -12.94 2.73 8.41
C THR A 58 -12.09 1.57 8.89
N LEU A 59 -10.89 1.87 9.38
CA LEU A 59 -10.09 0.94 10.14
C LEU A 59 -10.63 0.90 11.57
N SER A 60 -10.90 -0.29 12.08
CA SER A 60 -11.11 -0.51 13.51
C SER A 60 -9.82 -0.26 14.29
N SER A 61 -9.91 -0.13 15.61
CA SER A 61 -8.74 0.03 16.49
C SER A 61 -7.76 -1.15 16.44
N SER A 62 -8.15 -2.28 15.83
CA SER A 62 -7.32 -3.47 15.63
C SER A 62 -6.81 -3.63 14.19
N GLU A 63 -7.14 -2.71 13.28
CA GLU A 63 -6.71 -2.75 11.88
C GLU A 63 -5.66 -1.66 11.61
N ILE A 64 -4.73 -1.97 10.72
CA ILE A 64 -3.70 -1.05 10.25
C ILE A 64 -3.81 -0.86 8.73
N HIS A 65 -3.22 0.21 8.21
CA HIS A 65 -3.21 0.48 6.78
C HIS A 65 -2.35 -0.55 6.02
N GLU A 66 -2.71 -0.93 4.79
CA GLU A 66 -1.99 -1.94 3.98
C GLU A 66 -0.49 -1.62 3.82
N ASN A 67 -0.13 -0.35 3.63
CA ASN A 67 1.26 0.09 3.53
C ASN A 67 2.03 -0.04 4.85
N GLU A 68 1.35 0.15 5.98
CA GLU A 68 1.93 -0.05 7.30
C GLU A 68 2.17 -1.56 7.54
N ALA A 69 1.19 -2.40 7.18
CA ALA A 69 1.34 -3.84 7.23
C ALA A 69 2.50 -4.33 6.35
N ALA A 70 2.65 -3.79 5.14
CA ALA A 70 3.75 -4.10 4.23
C ALA A 70 5.11 -3.73 4.85
N ALA A 71 5.25 -2.55 5.45
CA ALA A 71 6.48 -2.12 6.11
C ALA A 71 6.84 -3.00 7.32
N LEU A 72 5.83 -3.36 8.14
CA LEU A 72 6.01 -4.27 9.27
C LEU A 72 6.48 -5.65 8.81
N LEU A 73 5.86 -6.20 7.76
CA LEU A 73 6.27 -7.48 7.17
C LEU A 73 7.69 -7.42 6.64
N ALA A 74 8.04 -6.37 5.89
CA ALA A 74 9.39 -6.21 5.36
C ALA A 74 10.46 -6.09 6.45
N ALA A 75 10.13 -5.44 7.58
CA ALA A 75 11.02 -5.37 8.73
C ALA A 75 11.18 -6.72 9.43
N ALA A 76 10.11 -7.52 9.49
CA ALA A 76 10.14 -8.84 10.11
C ALA A 76 10.86 -9.91 9.28
N ILE A 77 10.76 -9.85 7.94
CA ILE A 77 11.37 -10.84 7.04
C ILE A 77 12.77 -10.42 6.57
N GLY A 78 13.11 -9.13 6.65
CA GLY A 78 14.42 -8.60 6.28
C GLY A 78 15.52 -9.13 7.20
N GLY A 79 16.64 -9.54 6.62
CA GLY A 79 17.81 -10.01 7.34
C GLY A 79 19.03 -9.12 7.13
N LEU A 80 20.17 -9.56 7.67
CA LEU A 80 21.46 -8.90 7.43
C LEU A 80 21.73 -8.79 5.92
N GLY A 81 22.13 -7.60 5.46
CA GLY A 81 22.45 -7.34 4.05
C GLY A 81 21.22 -7.09 3.17
N VAL A 82 20.05 -6.88 3.76
CA VAL A 82 18.80 -6.51 3.06
C VAL A 82 18.33 -5.14 3.51
N GLU A 83 17.96 -4.29 2.56
CA GLU A 83 17.35 -2.98 2.76
C GLU A 83 15.93 -2.97 2.18
N GLN A 84 15.06 -2.10 2.67
CA GLN A 84 13.70 -1.93 2.12
C GLN A 84 13.66 -0.74 1.18
N SER A 85 12.76 -0.75 0.19
CA SER A 85 12.46 0.44 -0.59
C SER A 85 11.92 1.56 0.31
N LYS A 86 12.17 2.82 -0.09
CA LYS A 86 11.84 4.00 0.73
C LYS A 86 10.37 4.08 1.15
N GLU A 87 9.47 3.62 0.30
CA GLU A 87 8.03 3.72 0.52
C GLU A 87 7.35 2.39 0.18
N ALA A 88 6.27 2.10 0.92
CA ALA A 88 5.29 1.10 0.55
C ALA A 88 4.21 1.76 -0.32
N VAL A 89 3.88 1.13 -1.44
CA VAL A 89 2.94 1.63 -2.43
C VAL A 89 1.94 0.52 -2.74
N GLU A 90 0.64 0.81 -2.55
CA GLU A 90 -0.46 -0.12 -2.82
C GLU A 90 -0.32 -1.47 -2.08
N GLY A 91 0.10 -1.44 -0.81
CA GLY A 91 0.30 -2.63 0.03
C GLY A 91 1.55 -3.43 -0.32
N LYS A 92 2.43 -2.91 -1.17
CA LYS A 92 3.69 -3.55 -1.55
C LYS A 92 4.89 -2.73 -1.11
N ILE A 93 5.91 -3.40 -0.59
CA ILE A 93 7.25 -2.85 -0.34
C ILE A 93 8.28 -3.85 -0.87
N SER A 94 9.38 -3.36 -1.44
CA SER A 94 10.40 -4.22 -2.04
C SER A 94 11.61 -4.36 -1.13
N LEU A 95 12.25 -5.52 -1.15
CA LEU A 95 13.52 -5.75 -0.47
C LEU A 95 14.66 -5.76 -1.48
N LEU A 96 15.76 -5.12 -1.11
CA LEU A 96 16.91 -4.84 -1.95
C LEU A 96 18.17 -5.39 -1.29
N ALA A 97 19.11 -5.92 -2.07
CA ALA A 97 20.41 -6.29 -1.54
C ALA A 97 21.21 -5.03 -1.16
N ALA A 98 21.66 -4.92 0.09
CA ALA A 98 22.46 -3.79 0.58
C ALA A 98 23.89 -3.78 -0.01
N HIS A 99 24.38 -4.96 -0.40
CA HIS A 99 25.70 -5.18 -0.99
C HIS A 99 25.67 -6.36 -1.96
N ASP A 100 26.75 -6.51 -2.74
CA ASP A 100 26.97 -7.70 -3.55
C ASP A 100 27.08 -8.94 -2.65
N GLY A 101 26.54 -10.08 -3.07
CA GLY A 101 26.60 -11.29 -2.25
C GLY A 101 25.79 -12.47 -2.79
N LEU A 102 25.54 -13.43 -1.90
CA LEU A 102 24.71 -14.60 -2.15
C LEU A 102 23.40 -14.47 -1.35
N LEU A 103 22.27 -14.41 -2.05
CA LEU A 103 20.95 -14.40 -1.43
C LEU A 103 20.67 -15.77 -0.80
N LYS A 104 20.38 -15.75 0.50
CA LYS A 104 19.96 -16.91 1.28
C LYS A 104 18.54 -16.68 1.77
N ILE A 105 17.69 -17.66 1.53
CA ILE A 105 16.28 -17.65 1.94
C ILE A 105 16.01 -18.91 2.76
N ASP A 106 15.33 -18.73 3.89
CA ASP A 106 14.69 -19.84 4.59
C ASP A 106 13.37 -20.18 3.88
N SER A 107 13.43 -21.16 2.99
CA SER A 107 12.28 -21.58 2.19
C SER A 107 11.12 -22.11 3.05
N HIS A 108 11.40 -22.68 4.22
CA HIS A 108 10.36 -23.22 5.10
C HIS A 108 9.61 -22.11 5.81
N ALA A 109 10.34 -21.10 6.30
CA ALA A 109 9.72 -19.91 6.87
C ALA A 109 8.91 -19.13 5.82
N LEU A 110 9.46 -18.96 4.61
CA LEU A 110 8.76 -18.30 3.50
C LEU A 110 7.48 -19.05 3.11
N TYR A 111 7.52 -20.38 3.05
CA TYR A 111 6.34 -21.20 2.76
C TYR A 111 5.26 -20.99 3.83
N LYS A 112 5.61 -21.08 5.12
CA LYS A 112 4.66 -20.86 6.21
C LYS A 112 4.03 -19.47 6.18
N LEU A 113 4.83 -18.43 5.92
CA LEU A 113 4.34 -17.06 5.76
C LEU A 113 3.29 -16.98 4.66
N ASN A 114 3.60 -17.51 3.48
CA ASN A 114 2.70 -17.44 2.32
C ASN A 114 1.43 -18.29 2.50
N MET A 115 1.46 -19.28 3.40
CA MET A 115 0.28 -20.09 3.73
C MET A 115 -0.66 -19.45 4.75
N ALA A 116 -0.33 -18.28 5.30
CA ALA A 116 -1.24 -17.51 6.15
C ALA A 116 -2.43 -16.91 5.36
N GLY A 117 -2.32 -16.79 4.03
CA GLY A 117 -3.44 -16.49 3.12
C GLY A 117 -3.77 -15.01 2.89
N GLU A 118 -3.59 -14.14 3.89
CA GLU A 118 -3.89 -12.71 3.75
C GLU A 118 -2.69 -11.90 3.20
N VAL A 119 -1.48 -12.42 3.37
CA VAL A 119 -0.24 -11.76 3.00
C VAL A 119 0.69 -12.73 2.29
N MET A 120 1.58 -12.20 1.46
CA MET A 120 2.57 -13.01 0.76
C MET A 120 3.89 -12.25 0.56
N CYS A 121 4.97 -13.01 0.46
CA CYS A 121 6.29 -12.54 0.03
C CYS A 121 6.76 -13.40 -1.15
N ALA A 122 7.11 -12.73 -2.26
CA ALA A 122 7.74 -13.36 -3.40
C ALA A 122 9.23 -13.05 -3.33
N THR A 123 10.08 -14.00 -3.71
CA THR A 123 11.53 -13.84 -3.63
C THR A 123 12.19 -14.37 -4.89
N LEU A 124 13.43 -13.94 -5.15
CA LEU A 124 14.30 -14.65 -6.07
C LEU A 124 14.62 -16.05 -5.54
N HIS A 125 15.15 -16.94 -6.39
CA HIS A 125 15.57 -18.26 -5.92
C HIS A 125 16.65 -18.18 -4.83
N ASN A 126 16.57 -19.10 -3.87
CA ASN A 126 17.59 -19.30 -2.86
C ASN A 126 18.94 -19.63 -3.51
N ASN A 127 20.05 -19.25 -2.87
CA ASN A 127 21.43 -19.43 -3.35
C ASN A 127 21.71 -18.70 -4.67
N ARG A 128 21.10 -17.53 -4.86
CA ARG A 128 21.32 -16.71 -6.06
C ARG A 128 22.33 -15.60 -5.79
N VAL A 129 23.28 -15.41 -6.70
CA VAL A 129 24.19 -14.26 -6.64
C VAL A 129 23.41 -12.98 -6.93
N VAL A 130 23.60 -11.96 -6.10
CA VAL A 130 22.92 -10.67 -6.20
C VAL A 130 23.93 -9.52 -6.15
N LYS A 131 23.53 -8.40 -6.74
CA LYS A 131 24.27 -7.13 -6.73
C LYS A 131 23.61 -6.12 -5.81
N LYS A 132 24.40 -5.19 -5.26
CA LYS A 132 23.88 -4.06 -4.48
C LYS A 132 22.75 -3.35 -5.25
N GLY A 133 21.64 -3.10 -4.57
CA GLY A 133 20.46 -2.45 -5.12
C GLY A 133 19.54 -3.37 -5.93
N GLN A 134 19.90 -4.65 -6.13
CA GLN A 134 19.03 -5.60 -6.80
C GLN A 134 17.83 -5.95 -5.92
N GLN A 135 16.63 -5.91 -6.49
CA GLN A 135 15.43 -6.39 -5.80
C GLN A 135 15.49 -7.91 -5.61
N VAL A 136 15.37 -8.35 -4.36
CA VAL A 136 15.43 -9.76 -3.95
C VAL A 136 14.09 -10.30 -3.47
N ALA A 137 13.19 -9.43 -3.02
CA ALA A 137 11.79 -9.72 -2.70
C ALA A 137 10.88 -8.53 -3.06
#